data_AF-A0A846LPP4-F1
#
_entry.id   AF-A0A846LPP4-F1
#
_cell.length_a   1.000
_cell.length_b   1.000
_cell.length_c   1.000
_cell.angle_alpha   90.00
_cell.angle_beta   90.00
_cell.angle_gamma   90.00
#
_symmetry.space_group_name_H-M   'P 1'
#
loop_
_entity.id
_entity.type
_entity.pdbx_description
1 polymer ?
#
loop_
_entity_poly.entity_id
_entity_poly.type
_entity_poly.pdbx_seq_one_letter_code
_entity_poly.pdbx_strand_id
1 'polypeptide(L)'
;MTAPLGNRDDEHRSWDELAVGWALHALEPEDEDLFAAHLADCDRCADTVAETAEVMAAMSRDLPPAEPSDGLRDRLRAAVEETEQLPQTPPAGRRREQPPAAPTRPADRPGPWPTGAGSTSARDLQLPLPTRVADPRPAWRRVLPTALVAAAVAAVLALGAWNVALTSARDEAVAAAAEQDRVLDALLEPGQAVIAPLAEEDGEDVATVVARDGALQVVADGLPVNDSGDTTYVVWGLPDGPPVAIGTFDVVTSEMDLRTVGSVETGLDEYPAYGISIEPGRQAPSEPTDIVATGQVTS
;
A
#
# COMPACT_ATOMS: atom_id res chain seq x y z
N MET A 1 -12.80 0.73 38.12
CA MET A 1 -11.47 0.96 37.52
C MET A 1 -11.14 -0.28 36.72
N THR A 2 -11.45 -0.23 35.44
CA THR A 2 -11.26 -1.30 34.47
C THR A 2 -9.85 -1.13 33.88
N ALA A 3 -9.03 -2.17 33.92
CA ALA A 3 -7.67 -2.14 33.37
C ALA A 3 -7.71 -1.91 31.85
N PRO A 4 -6.69 -1.25 31.25
CA PRO A 4 -6.69 -0.95 29.82
C PRO A 4 -6.42 -2.21 29.01
N LEU A 5 -7.25 -2.46 27.98
CA LEU A 5 -7.18 -3.62 27.08
C LEU A 5 -6.03 -3.53 26.05
N GLY A 6 -5.18 -2.51 26.10
CA GLY A 6 -4.22 -2.15 25.06
C GLY A 6 -2.92 -2.96 24.99
N ASN A 7 -2.90 -4.24 25.38
CA ASN A 7 -1.72 -5.10 25.20
C ASN A 7 -1.96 -6.24 24.19
N ARG A 8 -3.21 -6.69 24.02
CA ARG A 8 -3.53 -7.83 23.14
C ARG A 8 -3.60 -7.46 21.67
N ASP A 9 -4.04 -6.23 21.37
CA ASP A 9 -4.18 -5.75 19.99
C ASP A 9 -2.82 -5.43 19.36
N ASP A 10 -1.86 -4.94 20.16
CA ASP A 10 -0.49 -4.70 19.70
C ASP A 10 0.31 -6.01 19.53
N GLU A 11 0.14 -6.99 20.42
CA GLU A 11 0.75 -8.32 20.29
C GLU A 11 0.24 -9.08 19.05
N HIS A 12 -1.00 -8.85 18.62
CA HIS A 12 -1.54 -9.52 17.43
C HIS A 12 -1.06 -8.91 16.12
N ARG A 13 -0.59 -7.66 16.12
CA ARG A 13 -0.07 -6.99 14.92
C ARG A 13 1.15 -7.70 14.35
N SER A 14 2.04 -8.22 15.20
CA SER A 14 3.18 -9.02 14.73
C SER A 14 2.76 -10.35 14.12
N TRP A 15 1.66 -10.94 14.60
CA TRP A 15 1.12 -12.18 14.03
C TRP A 15 0.44 -11.93 12.68
N ASP A 16 -0.19 -10.76 12.49
CA ASP A 16 -0.75 -10.36 11.19
C ASP A 16 0.35 -10.23 10.12
N GLU A 17 1.51 -9.68 10.48
CA GLU A 17 2.68 -9.58 9.57
C GLU A 17 3.20 -10.96 9.17
N LEU A 18 3.32 -11.90 10.13
CA LEU A 18 3.70 -13.28 9.85
C LEU A 18 2.64 -14.01 9.01
N ALA A 19 1.34 -13.73 9.21
CA ALA A 19 0.27 -14.32 8.42
C ALA A 19 0.38 -13.96 6.93
N VAL A 20 0.70 -12.71 6.62
CA VAL A 20 0.95 -12.27 5.23
C VAL A 20 2.19 -12.96 4.67
N GLY A 21 3.30 -12.99 5.42
CA GLY A 21 4.52 -13.68 4.99
C GLY A 21 4.31 -15.18 4.75
N TRP A 22 3.51 -15.84 5.60
CA TRP A 22 3.14 -17.25 5.47
C TRP A 22 2.36 -17.50 4.18
N ALA A 23 1.34 -16.68 3.91
CA ALA A 23 0.53 -16.79 2.69
C ALA A 23 1.34 -16.58 1.41
N LEU A 24 2.38 -15.76 1.46
CA LEU A 24 3.29 -15.49 0.35
C LEU A 24 4.44 -16.51 0.24
N HIS A 25 4.53 -17.48 1.16
CA HIS A 25 5.67 -18.41 1.28
C HIS A 25 7.02 -17.68 1.36
N ALA A 26 7.06 -16.61 2.16
CA ALA A 26 8.19 -15.67 2.25
C ALA A 26 8.81 -15.58 3.65
N LEU A 27 8.38 -16.41 4.60
CA LEU A 27 8.93 -16.44 5.96
C LEU A 27 10.26 -17.20 6.00
N GLU A 28 11.10 -16.85 6.99
CA GLU A 28 12.25 -17.67 7.35
C GLU A 28 11.78 -18.96 8.06
N PRO A 29 12.51 -20.09 7.96
CA PRO A 29 12.07 -21.38 8.50
C PRO A 29 11.70 -21.35 9.99
N GLU A 30 12.44 -20.55 10.78
CA GLU A 30 12.18 -20.38 12.21
C GLU A 30 10.85 -19.67 12.49
N ASP A 31 10.49 -18.69 11.66
CA ASP A 31 9.23 -17.95 11.76
C ASP A 31 8.06 -18.78 11.21
N GLU A 32 8.29 -19.62 10.20
CA GLU A 32 7.28 -20.59 9.73
C GLU A 32 6.89 -21.57 10.83
N ASP A 33 7.86 -22.19 11.51
CA ASP A 33 7.58 -23.14 12.59
C ASP A 33 6.83 -22.46 13.75
N LEU A 34 7.22 -21.22 14.09
CA LEU A 34 6.60 -20.42 15.14
C LEU A 34 5.17 -20.00 14.76
N PHE A 35 4.96 -19.55 13.53
CA PHE A 35 3.65 -19.16 13.03
C PHE A 35 2.72 -20.37 12.84
N ALA A 36 3.21 -21.51 12.38
CA ALA A 36 2.43 -22.74 12.22
C ALA A 36 1.80 -23.20 13.55
N ALA A 37 2.54 -23.06 14.66
CA ALA A 37 2.02 -23.36 15.99
C ALA A 37 0.90 -22.40 16.42
N HIS A 38 0.99 -21.12 16.06
CA HIS A 38 -0.04 -20.12 16.35
C HIS A 38 -1.29 -20.29 15.48
N LEU A 39 -1.08 -20.55 14.18
CA LEU A 39 -2.14 -20.69 13.18
C LEU A 39 -3.12 -21.82 13.51
N ALA A 40 -2.64 -22.89 14.16
CA ALA A 40 -3.48 -24.02 14.56
C ALA A 40 -4.63 -23.64 15.50
N ASP A 41 -4.48 -22.56 16.28
CA ASP A 41 -5.41 -22.15 17.33
C ASP A 41 -5.97 -20.72 17.16
N CYS A 42 -5.69 -20.05 16.04
CA CYS A 42 -6.07 -18.65 15.81
C CYS A 42 -6.88 -18.44 14.51
N ASP A 43 -8.21 -18.36 14.65
CA ASP A 43 -9.12 -18.13 13.52
C ASP A 43 -8.82 -16.82 12.77
N ARG A 44 -8.45 -15.75 13.49
CA ARG A 44 -8.14 -14.45 12.88
C ARG A 44 -6.96 -14.52 11.91
N CYS A 45 -5.86 -15.15 12.33
CA CYS A 45 -4.70 -15.33 11.47
C CYS A 45 -5.00 -16.31 10.32
N ALA A 46 -5.85 -17.32 10.55
CA ALA A 46 -6.31 -18.21 9.49
C ALA A 46 -7.10 -17.44 8.41
N ASP A 47 -7.97 -16.51 8.81
CA ASP A 47 -8.70 -15.63 7.90
C ASP A 47 -7.73 -14.73 7.11
N THR A 48 -6.75 -14.08 7.77
CA THR A 48 -5.76 -13.25 7.08
C THR A 48 -4.91 -14.03 6.07
N VAL A 49 -4.53 -15.27 6.40
CA VAL A 49 -3.82 -16.16 5.46
C VAL A 49 -4.70 -16.48 4.25
N ALA A 50 -5.97 -16.81 4.48
CA ALA A 50 -6.91 -17.14 3.40
C ALA A 50 -7.16 -15.94 2.48
N GLU A 51 -7.43 -14.75 3.04
CA GLU A 51 -7.65 -13.51 2.28
C GLU A 51 -6.42 -13.14 1.45
N THR A 52 -5.22 -13.22 2.03
CA THR A 52 -3.97 -12.92 1.33
C THR A 52 -3.74 -13.93 0.18
N ALA A 53 -4.00 -15.22 0.43
CA ALA A 53 -3.89 -16.25 -0.60
C ALA A 53 -4.91 -16.07 -1.73
N GLU A 54 -6.12 -15.58 -1.44
CA GLU A 54 -7.14 -15.26 -2.44
C GLU A 54 -6.69 -14.13 -3.38
N VAL A 55 -6.12 -13.06 -2.81
CA VAL A 55 -5.56 -11.94 -3.60
C VAL A 55 -4.43 -12.44 -4.49
N MET A 56 -3.50 -13.22 -3.95
CA MET A 56 -2.42 -13.82 -4.75
C MET A 56 -2.95 -14.73 -5.85
N ALA A 57 -3.97 -15.54 -5.56
CA ALA A 57 -4.62 -16.37 -6.56
C ALA A 57 -5.29 -15.52 -7.65
N ALA A 58 -5.92 -14.40 -7.32
CA ALA A 58 -6.47 -13.47 -8.31
C ALA A 58 -5.36 -12.92 -9.23
N MET A 59 -4.28 -12.39 -8.66
CA MET A 59 -3.13 -11.89 -9.42
C MET A 59 -2.51 -12.96 -10.33
N SER A 60 -2.45 -14.21 -9.86
CA SER A 60 -1.88 -15.32 -10.66
C SER A 60 -2.68 -15.63 -11.93
N ARG A 61 -3.99 -15.37 -11.94
CA ARG A 61 -4.88 -15.63 -13.08
C ARG A 61 -4.74 -14.59 -14.19
N ASP A 62 -4.24 -13.40 -13.85
CA ASP A 62 -4.01 -12.32 -14.81
C ASP A 62 -2.69 -12.49 -15.58
N LEU A 63 -1.81 -13.39 -15.14
CA LEU A 63 -0.57 -13.71 -15.83
C LEU A 63 -0.83 -14.58 -17.07
N PRO A 64 -0.12 -14.34 -18.20
CA PRO A 64 -0.18 -15.22 -19.36
C PRO A 64 0.20 -16.66 -18.98
N PRO A 65 -0.59 -17.67 -19.37
CA PRO A 65 -0.24 -19.07 -19.13
C PRO A 65 1.11 -19.42 -19.77
N ALA A 66 2.02 -20.02 -19.00
CA ALA A 66 3.26 -20.57 -19.51
C ALA A 66 3.04 -22.00 -20.02
N GLU A 67 3.53 -22.32 -21.21
CA GLU A 67 3.43 -23.68 -21.77
C GLU A 67 4.34 -24.64 -20.99
N PRO A 68 3.79 -25.71 -20.38
CA PRO A 68 4.60 -26.71 -19.69
C PRO A 68 5.38 -27.59 -20.67
N SER A 69 6.45 -28.23 -20.21
CA SER A 69 7.20 -29.19 -21.04
C SER A 69 6.32 -30.37 -21.48
N ASP A 70 6.46 -30.85 -22.72
CA ASP A 70 5.62 -31.88 -23.35
C ASP A 70 5.44 -33.18 -22.52
N GLY A 71 6.40 -33.54 -21.67
CA GLY A 71 6.34 -34.74 -20.81
C GLY A 71 5.89 -34.51 -19.36
N LEU A 72 5.57 -33.27 -18.96
CA LEU A 72 5.26 -32.95 -17.55
C LEU A 72 4.02 -33.71 -17.06
N ARG A 73 2.98 -33.79 -17.90
CA ARG A 73 1.71 -34.46 -17.57
C ARG A 73 1.92 -35.95 -17.29
N ASP A 74 2.71 -36.63 -18.11
CA ASP A 74 2.97 -38.07 -17.97
C ASP A 74 3.82 -38.35 -16.74
N ARG A 75 4.85 -37.52 -16.47
CA ARG A 75 5.65 -37.59 -15.23
C ARG A 75 4.79 -37.40 -13.98
N LEU A 76 3.89 -36.42 -13.98
CA LEU A 76 2.98 -36.17 -12.85
C LEU A 76 2.03 -37.35 -12.62
N ARG A 77 1.44 -37.92 -13.67
CA ARG A 77 0.57 -39.11 -13.52
C ARG A 77 1.31 -40.30 -12.96
N ALA A 78 2.50 -40.60 -13.48
CA ALA A 78 3.33 -41.68 -12.97
C ALA A 78 3.69 -41.47 -11.48
N ALA A 79 4.06 -40.24 -11.10
CA ALA A 79 4.36 -39.90 -9.70
C ALA A 79 3.13 -40.06 -8.78
N VAL A 80 1.94 -39.69 -9.24
CA VAL A 80 0.69 -39.88 -8.47
C VAL A 80 0.34 -41.35 -8.30
N GLU A 81 0.56 -42.19 -9.32
CA GLU A 81 0.34 -43.64 -9.23
C GLU A 81 1.29 -44.33 -8.24
N GLU A 82 2.53 -43.86 -8.15
CA GLU A 82 3.52 -44.38 -7.20
C GLU A 82 3.30 -43.87 -5.77
N THR A 83 2.71 -42.67 -5.61
CA THR A 83 2.48 -42.05 -4.30
C THR A 83 1.25 -42.65 -3.63
N GLU A 84 1.43 -43.26 -2.46
CA GLU A 84 0.33 -43.74 -1.62
C GLU A 84 -0.61 -42.59 -1.24
N GLN A 85 -1.87 -42.67 -1.66
CA GLN A 85 -2.87 -41.66 -1.37
C GLN A 85 -3.46 -41.90 0.02
N LEU A 86 -3.34 -40.91 0.92
CA LEU A 86 -3.97 -40.99 2.23
C LEU A 86 -5.50 -41.02 2.08
N PRO A 87 -6.22 -41.72 2.99
CA PRO A 87 -7.67 -41.68 3.03
C PRO A 87 -8.15 -40.24 3.19
N GLN A 88 -8.90 -39.76 2.19
CA GLN A 88 -9.59 -38.47 2.27
C GLN A 88 -10.57 -38.49 3.45
N THR A 89 -10.37 -37.59 4.42
CA THR A 89 -11.36 -37.33 5.46
C THR A 89 -12.51 -36.58 4.79
N PRO A 90 -13.74 -37.12 4.75
CA PRO A 90 -14.87 -36.38 4.19
C PRO A 90 -14.99 -35.03 4.91
N PRO A 91 -15.29 -33.92 4.20
CA PRO A 91 -15.59 -32.66 4.86
C PRO A 91 -16.68 -32.92 5.89
N ALA A 92 -16.54 -32.35 7.09
CA ALA A 92 -17.44 -32.57 8.22
C ALA A 92 -18.86 -32.05 7.91
N GLY A 93 -19.60 -32.80 7.10
CA GLY A 93 -21.01 -32.60 6.85
C GLY A 93 -21.77 -32.93 8.13
N ARG A 94 -22.27 -31.88 8.80
CA ARG A 94 -23.30 -31.90 9.85
C ARG A 94 -23.28 -33.16 10.71
N ARG A 95 -22.42 -33.12 11.73
CA ARG A 95 -22.35 -34.07 12.84
C ARG A 95 -23.77 -34.46 13.30
N ARG A 96 -24.20 -35.68 12.95
CA ARG A 96 -25.30 -36.35 13.66
C ARG A 96 -24.75 -36.61 15.06
N GLU A 97 -25.29 -35.95 16.06
CA GLU A 97 -24.91 -36.16 17.46
C GLU A 97 -25.00 -37.65 17.80
N GLN A 98 -23.84 -38.27 17.98
CA GLN A 98 -23.73 -39.61 18.55
C GLN A 98 -23.25 -39.45 20.00
N PRO A 99 -23.99 -39.98 20.99
CA PRO A 99 -23.62 -39.85 22.40
C PRO A 99 -22.26 -40.52 22.70
N PRO A 100 -21.47 -39.99 23.64
CA PRO A 100 -20.12 -40.48 23.89
C PRO A 100 -20.14 -41.89 24.52
N ALA A 101 -19.41 -42.82 23.90
CA ALA A 101 -19.02 -44.08 24.52
C ALA A 101 -17.80 -43.86 25.42
N ALA A 102 -17.86 -44.41 26.63
CA ALA A 102 -16.87 -44.24 27.69
C ALA A 102 -15.50 -44.86 27.37
N PRO A 103 -14.39 -44.33 27.92
CA PRO A 103 -13.05 -44.84 27.65
C PRO A 103 -12.69 -46.08 28.49
N THR A 104 -12.25 -47.14 27.83
CA THR A 104 -11.50 -48.24 28.46
C THR A 104 -10.00 -48.04 28.26
N ARG A 105 -9.26 -47.90 29.37
CA ARG A 105 -7.80 -48.04 29.40
C ARG A 105 -7.39 -49.51 29.15
N PRO A 106 -6.22 -49.72 28.55
CA PRO A 106 -5.30 -50.70 29.11
C PRO A 106 -3.96 -50.08 29.49
N ALA A 107 -3.47 -50.52 30.65
CA ALA A 107 -2.11 -50.36 31.10
C ALA A 107 -1.24 -51.45 30.48
N ASP A 108 0.00 -51.12 30.10
CA ASP A 108 1.10 -52.07 30.27
C ASP A 108 2.48 -51.39 30.35
N ARG A 109 3.33 -52.00 31.18
CA ARG A 109 4.64 -51.53 31.66
C ARG A 109 5.76 -51.80 30.63
N PRO A 110 6.83 -50.99 30.58
CA PRO A 110 8.10 -51.38 29.97
C PRO A 110 9.01 -52.13 30.96
N GLY A 111 9.61 -53.23 30.50
CA GLY A 111 10.63 -54.01 31.22
C GLY A 111 12.06 -53.45 31.06
N PRO A 112 13.03 -53.88 31.90
CA PRO A 112 14.35 -53.28 31.99
C PRO A 112 15.39 -53.92 31.04
N TRP A 113 16.37 -53.10 30.63
CA TRP A 113 17.48 -53.47 29.77
C TRP A 113 18.58 -54.21 30.56
N PRO A 114 19.28 -55.20 29.97
CA PRO A 114 20.37 -55.90 30.65
C PRO A 114 21.68 -55.09 30.63
N THR A 115 22.32 -55.04 31.80
CA THR A 115 23.66 -54.52 32.03
C THR A 115 24.72 -55.55 31.62
N GLY A 116 25.54 -55.23 30.62
CA GLY A 116 26.74 -55.97 30.26
C GLY A 116 27.98 -55.28 30.82
N ALA A 117 28.52 -55.83 31.90
CA ALA A 117 29.84 -55.49 32.41
C ALA A 117 30.93 -56.18 31.55
N GLY A 118 31.88 -55.40 31.05
CA GLY A 118 33.06 -55.87 30.33
C GLY A 118 34.27 -55.06 30.74
N SER A 119 34.96 -55.52 31.78
CA SER A 119 36.29 -55.10 32.20
C SER A 119 37.33 -55.63 31.23
N THR A 120 38.28 -54.80 30.76
CA THR A 120 39.70 -55.19 30.66
C THR A 120 40.64 -53.98 30.48
N SER A 121 41.57 -53.91 31.45
CA SER A 121 42.99 -53.54 31.37
C SER A 121 43.44 -52.17 30.83
N ALA A 122 44.00 -51.41 31.78
CA ALA A 122 44.99 -50.37 31.57
C ALA A 122 46.27 -50.90 30.91
N ARG A 123 46.77 -50.17 29.91
CA ARG A 123 48.18 -50.12 29.52
C ARG A 123 48.53 -48.70 29.05
N ASP A 124 49.41 -48.08 29.84
CA ASP A 124 50.46 -47.15 29.46
C ASP A 124 50.23 -46.21 28.26
N LEU A 125 49.75 -45.01 28.55
CA LEU A 125 50.01 -43.82 27.72
C LEU A 125 50.69 -42.76 28.60
N GLN A 126 52.02 -42.78 28.57
CA GLN A 126 52.87 -41.71 29.09
C GLN A 126 52.59 -40.43 28.29
N LEU A 127 52.02 -39.40 28.93
CA LEU A 127 51.90 -38.06 28.34
C LEU A 127 53.13 -37.22 28.77
N PRO A 128 53.92 -36.65 27.85
CA PRO A 128 54.94 -35.68 28.22
C PRO A 128 54.28 -34.35 28.62
N LEU A 129 54.68 -33.81 29.77
CA LEU A 129 54.29 -32.46 30.20
C LEU A 129 54.81 -31.41 29.20
N PRO A 130 53.99 -30.48 28.70
CA PRO A 130 54.48 -29.37 27.89
C PRO A 130 55.17 -28.33 28.77
N THR A 131 56.42 -27.99 28.42
CA THR A 131 57.11 -26.79 28.86
C THR A 131 56.34 -25.55 28.38
N ARG A 132 55.99 -24.65 29.30
CA ARG A 132 55.34 -23.37 28.98
C ARG A 132 56.29 -22.50 28.17
N VAL A 133 56.05 -22.40 26.87
CA VAL A 133 56.53 -21.28 26.05
C VAL A 133 55.59 -20.11 26.29
N ALA A 134 56.13 -18.95 26.71
CA ALA A 134 55.37 -17.72 26.81
C ALA A 134 54.94 -17.30 25.39
N ASP A 135 53.64 -17.35 25.14
CA ASP A 135 53.01 -16.97 23.89
C ASP A 135 52.92 -15.43 23.80
N PRO A 136 53.56 -14.74 22.83
CA PRO A 136 53.43 -13.30 22.67
C PRO A 136 52.08 -13.03 22.01
N ARG A 137 51.02 -12.93 22.80
CA ARG A 137 49.70 -12.54 22.27
C ARG A 137 49.78 -11.11 21.69
N PRO A 138 49.48 -10.90 20.40
CA PRO A 138 49.60 -9.59 19.78
C PRO A 138 48.48 -8.64 20.25
N ALA A 139 48.84 -7.38 20.51
CA ALA A 139 47.99 -6.35 21.10
C ALA A 139 46.75 -5.94 20.26
N TRP A 140 46.68 -6.35 18.99
CA TRP A 140 45.57 -6.06 18.08
C TRP A 140 44.21 -6.64 18.53
N ARG A 141 44.20 -7.69 19.37
CA ARG A 141 42.96 -8.30 19.90
C ARG A 141 42.18 -7.41 20.87
N ARG A 142 42.75 -6.29 21.35
CA ARG A 142 42.03 -5.34 22.22
C ARG A 142 41.32 -4.22 21.46
N VAL A 143 41.64 -4.02 20.17
CA VAL A 143 41.07 -2.94 19.35
C VAL A 143 39.90 -3.41 18.47
N LEU A 144 39.84 -4.72 18.19
CA LEU A 144 38.71 -5.36 17.50
C LEU A 144 37.33 -5.16 18.19
N PRO A 145 37.16 -5.30 19.51
CA PRO A 145 35.82 -5.13 20.10
C PRO A 145 35.31 -3.68 20.04
N THR A 146 36.18 -2.68 20.17
CA THR A 146 35.80 -1.26 20.06
C THR A 146 35.46 -0.85 18.64
N ALA A 147 36.15 -1.40 17.63
CA ALA A 147 35.83 -1.16 16.23
C ALA A 147 34.47 -1.77 15.85
N LEU A 148 34.15 -2.96 16.37
CA LEU A 148 32.85 -3.60 16.14
C LEU A 148 31.70 -2.81 16.79
N VAL A 149 31.88 -2.27 17.99
CA VAL A 149 30.87 -1.42 18.64
C VAL A 149 30.65 -0.12 17.85
N ALA A 150 31.72 0.55 17.41
CA ALA A 150 31.60 1.76 16.59
C ALA A 150 30.90 1.49 15.25
N ALA A 151 31.21 0.38 14.60
CA ALA A 151 30.54 -0.05 13.37
C ALA A 151 29.05 -0.36 13.60
N ALA A 152 28.70 -1.03 14.71
CA ALA A 152 27.31 -1.32 15.06
C ALA A 152 26.51 -0.03 15.33
N VAL A 153 27.08 0.94 16.06
CA VAL A 153 26.44 2.24 16.29
C VAL A 153 26.25 3.00 14.98
N ALA A 154 27.26 3.01 14.10
CA ALA A 154 27.15 3.64 12.80
C ALA A 154 26.07 2.98 11.92
N ALA A 155 25.96 1.64 11.96
CA ALA A 155 24.92 0.91 11.24
C ALA A 155 23.51 1.22 11.77
N VAL A 156 23.32 1.30 13.10
CA VAL A 156 22.03 1.68 13.70
C VAL A 156 21.65 3.12 13.34
N LEU A 157 22.60 4.06 13.37
CA LEU A 157 22.34 5.44 12.97
C LEU A 157 22.01 5.55 11.48
N ALA A 158 22.71 4.80 10.62
CA ALA A 158 22.43 4.74 9.19
C ALA A 158 21.05 4.12 8.90
N LEU A 159 20.69 3.03 9.58
CA LEU A 159 19.36 2.42 9.49
C LEU A 159 18.27 3.34 10.03
N GLY A 160 18.53 4.08 11.11
CA GLY A 160 17.61 5.09 11.64
C GLY A 160 17.38 6.23 10.65
N ALA A 161 18.46 6.76 10.06
CA ALA A 161 18.37 7.80 9.03
C ALA A 161 17.65 7.29 7.77
N TRP A 162 17.96 6.06 7.34
CA TRP A 162 17.30 5.41 6.21
C TRP A 162 15.81 5.18 6.49
N ASN A 163 15.47 4.70 7.68
CA ASN A 163 14.08 4.49 8.09
C ASN A 163 13.30 5.80 8.12
N VAL A 164 13.90 6.89 8.63
CA VAL A 164 13.28 8.23 8.58
C VAL A 164 13.05 8.66 7.13
N ALA A 165 14.05 8.54 6.24
CA ALA A 165 13.90 8.88 4.82
C ALA A 165 12.80 8.03 4.14
N LEU A 166 12.74 6.74 4.47
CA LEU A 166 11.71 5.83 3.97
C LEU A 166 10.31 6.22 4.48
N THR A 167 10.21 6.62 5.75
CA THR A 167 8.95 7.08 6.34
C THR A 167 8.52 8.41 5.71
N SER A 168 9.44 9.34 5.48
CA SER A 168 9.16 10.60 4.78
C SER A 168 8.68 10.37 3.35
N ALA A 169 9.33 9.47 2.59
CA ALA A 169 8.90 9.12 1.25
C ALA A 169 7.50 8.47 1.23
N ARG A 170 7.19 7.65 2.24
CA ARG A 170 5.85 7.09 2.43
C ARG A 170 4.82 8.18 2.74
N ASP A 171 5.14 9.10 3.66
CA ASP A 171 4.24 10.18 4.07
C ASP A 171 3.93 11.12 2.90
N GLU A 172 4.93 11.44 2.06
CA GLU A 172 4.75 12.19 0.81
C GLU A 172 3.83 11.46 -0.17
N ALA A 173 4.04 10.15 -0.37
CA ALA A 173 3.18 9.33 -1.24
C ALA A 173 1.74 9.24 -0.72
N VAL A 174 1.56 9.08 0.59
CA VAL A 174 0.23 9.05 1.23
C VAL A 174 -0.45 10.41 1.12
N ALA A 175 0.28 11.52 1.30
CA ALA A 175 -0.26 12.86 1.13
C ALA A 175 -0.69 13.12 -0.32
N ALA A 176 0.10 12.68 -1.29
CA ALA A 176 -0.23 12.79 -2.71
C ALA A 176 -1.47 11.93 -3.08
N ALA A 177 -1.56 10.70 -2.56
CA ALA A 177 -2.73 9.85 -2.76
C ALA A 177 -4.00 10.45 -2.13
N ALA A 178 -3.91 11.00 -0.92
CA ALA A 178 -5.03 11.66 -0.26
C ALA A 178 -5.51 12.92 -1.01
N GLU A 179 -4.61 13.60 -1.73
CA GLU A 179 -4.99 14.72 -2.59
C GLU A 179 -5.70 14.24 -3.86
N GLN A 180 -5.24 13.15 -4.47
CA GLN A 180 -5.94 12.52 -5.61
C GLN A 180 -7.33 12.04 -5.23
N ASP A 181 -7.49 11.43 -4.05
CA ASP A 181 -8.81 11.00 -3.54
C ASP A 181 -9.74 12.20 -3.33
N ARG A 182 -9.24 13.37 -2.87
CA ARG A 182 -10.06 14.60 -2.77
C ARG A 182 -10.51 15.11 -4.12
N VAL A 183 -9.65 15.10 -5.13
CA VAL A 183 -10.02 15.50 -6.49
C VAL A 183 -11.05 14.52 -7.07
N LEU A 184 -10.83 13.21 -6.89
CA LEU A 184 -11.78 12.19 -7.33
C LEU A 184 -13.11 12.30 -6.60
N ASP A 185 -13.13 12.49 -5.28
CA ASP A 185 -14.35 12.69 -4.51
C ASP A 185 -15.08 13.96 -4.94
N ALA A 186 -14.38 15.07 -5.19
CA ALA A 186 -14.98 16.29 -5.72
C ALA A 186 -15.60 16.10 -7.11
N LEU A 187 -14.99 15.25 -7.96
CA LEU A 187 -15.51 14.88 -9.28
C LEU A 187 -16.69 13.89 -9.20
N LEU A 188 -16.68 12.99 -8.21
CA LEU A 188 -17.68 11.91 -8.03
C LEU A 188 -18.84 12.32 -7.12
N GLU A 189 -18.76 13.46 -6.43
CA GLU A 189 -19.82 13.95 -5.56
C GLU A 189 -21.10 14.11 -6.42
N PRO A 190 -22.22 13.45 -6.10
CA PRO A 190 -23.41 13.52 -6.94
C PRO A 190 -24.10 14.88 -6.81
N GLY A 191 -24.17 15.62 -7.92
CA GLY A 191 -24.82 16.93 -8.03
C GLY A 191 -24.88 17.36 -9.50
N GLN A 192 -25.82 18.22 -9.86
CA GLN A 192 -25.88 18.79 -11.21
C GLN A 192 -24.74 19.79 -11.36
N ALA A 193 -23.67 19.39 -12.04
CA ALA A 193 -22.62 20.28 -12.46
C ALA A 193 -22.92 20.74 -13.89
N VAL A 194 -22.83 22.03 -14.13
CA VAL A 194 -22.88 22.63 -15.46
C VAL A 194 -21.47 22.68 -16.01
N ILE A 195 -21.23 22.00 -17.13
CA ILE A 195 -19.92 21.90 -17.78
C ILE A 195 -19.99 22.60 -19.14
N ALA A 196 -19.13 23.59 -19.32
CA ALA A 196 -18.98 24.32 -20.58
C ALA A 196 -17.50 24.30 -20.99
N PRO A 197 -17.11 23.51 -22.02
CA PRO A 197 -15.80 23.67 -22.65
C PRO A 197 -15.78 25.00 -23.41
N LEU A 198 -14.69 25.75 -23.26
CA LEU A 198 -14.47 27.05 -23.90
C LEU A 198 -13.35 26.91 -24.92
N ALA A 199 -13.66 27.30 -26.14
CA ALA A 199 -12.74 27.27 -27.25
C ALA A 199 -12.35 28.68 -27.69
N GLU A 200 -11.14 28.81 -28.23
CA GLU A 200 -10.72 30.00 -28.98
C GLU A 200 -11.44 30.10 -30.33
N GLU A 201 -11.26 31.20 -31.07
CA GLU A 201 -11.84 31.38 -32.41
C GLU A 201 -11.46 30.26 -33.39
N ASP A 202 -10.30 29.64 -33.21
CA ASP A 202 -9.81 28.53 -34.03
C ASP A 202 -10.48 27.18 -33.69
N GLY A 203 -11.30 27.13 -32.63
CA GLY A 203 -12.06 25.96 -32.21
C GLY A 203 -11.28 24.96 -31.32
N GLU A 204 -10.10 25.34 -30.84
CA GLU A 204 -9.34 24.58 -29.85
C GLU A 204 -9.85 24.90 -28.44
N ASP A 205 -10.22 23.86 -27.69
CA ASP A 205 -10.64 23.99 -26.29
C ASP A 205 -9.43 24.40 -25.45
N VAL A 206 -9.52 25.56 -24.79
CA VAL A 206 -8.42 26.13 -23.96
C VAL A 206 -8.77 26.22 -22.48
N ALA A 207 -10.04 26.06 -22.15
CA ALA A 207 -10.51 26.02 -20.78
C ALA A 207 -11.82 25.25 -20.66
N THR A 208 -12.13 24.75 -19.46
CA THR A 208 -13.45 24.21 -19.13
C THR A 208 -13.97 24.88 -17.87
N VAL A 209 -15.17 25.44 -17.95
CA VAL A 209 -15.90 25.97 -16.80
C VAL A 209 -16.76 24.87 -16.21
N VAL A 210 -16.66 24.69 -14.90
CA VAL A 210 -17.50 23.79 -14.10
C VAL A 210 -18.18 24.60 -13.01
N ALA A 211 -19.49 24.79 -13.14
CA ALA A 211 -20.31 25.49 -12.15
C ALA A 211 -21.13 24.48 -11.33
N ARG A 212 -21.03 24.57 -10.00
CA ARG A 212 -21.67 23.63 -9.07
C ARG A 212 -21.87 24.24 -7.69
N ASP A 213 -23.05 24.04 -7.10
CA ASP A 213 -23.35 24.40 -5.69
C ASP A 213 -22.99 25.86 -5.31
N GLY A 214 -23.14 26.78 -6.27
CA GLY A 214 -22.80 28.20 -6.10
C GLY A 214 -21.29 28.52 -6.15
N ALA A 215 -20.46 27.54 -6.50
CA ALA A 215 -19.04 27.72 -6.81
C ALA A 215 -18.80 27.54 -8.31
N LEU A 216 -17.89 28.32 -8.88
CA LEU A 216 -17.44 28.16 -10.26
C LEU A 216 -15.94 27.87 -10.26
N GLN A 217 -15.57 26.77 -10.93
CA GLN A 217 -14.20 26.37 -11.15
C GLN A 217 -13.87 26.48 -12.64
N VAL A 218 -12.65 26.91 -12.93
CA VAL A 218 -12.09 26.96 -14.28
C VAL A 218 -10.91 26.00 -14.31
N VAL A 219 -10.97 25.03 -15.22
CA VAL A 219 -9.81 24.23 -15.61
C VAL A 219 -9.20 24.94 -16.81
N ALA A 220 -8.02 25.53 -16.63
CA ALA A 220 -7.27 26.11 -17.74
C ALA A 220 -6.41 25.02 -18.38
N ASP A 221 -6.55 24.80 -19.68
CA ASP A 221 -5.81 23.80 -20.45
C ASP A 221 -5.54 24.34 -21.86
N GLY A 222 -4.54 25.22 -21.98
CA GLY A 222 -4.22 25.92 -23.24
C GLY A 222 -4.19 27.45 -23.12
N LEU A 223 -4.73 28.02 -22.05
CA LEU A 223 -4.61 29.46 -21.79
C LEU A 223 -3.15 29.87 -21.51
N PRO A 224 -2.66 30.98 -22.09
CA PRO A 224 -1.33 31.51 -21.78
C PRO A 224 -1.19 31.96 -20.32
N VAL A 225 -0.01 31.71 -19.74
CA VAL A 225 0.38 32.24 -18.42
C VAL A 225 0.32 33.77 -18.45
N ASN A 226 -0.42 34.38 -17.53
CA ASN A 226 -0.56 35.83 -17.44
C ASN A 226 0.41 36.43 -16.41
N ASP A 227 0.80 37.70 -16.62
CA ASP A 227 1.53 38.45 -15.61
C ASP A 227 0.54 38.94 -14.55
N SER A 228 0.50 38.27 -13.40
CA SER A 228 -0.38 38.60 -12.28
C SER A 228 -0.14 40.00 -11.67
N GLY A 229 0.93 40.72 -12.04
CA GLY A 229 1.13 42.12 -11.67
C GLY A 229 0.30 43.10 -12.52
N ASP A 230 0.08 42.75 -13.79
CA ASP A 230 -0.44 43.66 -14.82
C ASP A 230 -1.78 43.23 -15.40
N THR A 231 -2.10 41.93 -15.34
CA THR A 231 -3.27 41.33 -15.98
C THR A 231 -3.94 40.29 -15.09
N THR A 232 -5.22 40.01 -15.36
CA THR A 232 -5.99 38.94 -14.74
C THR A 232 -6.97 38.37 -15.74
N TYR A 233 -7.23 37.06 -15.67
CA TYR A 233 -8.33 36.47 -16.42
C TYR A 233 -9.65 36.71 -15.70
N VAL A 234 -10.70 36.92 -16.47
CA VAL A 234 -12.05 37.11 -15.98
C VAL A 234 -12.95 36.10 -16.66
N VAL A 235 -13.74 35.37 -15.85
CA VAL A 235 -14.79 34.50 -16.37
C VAL A 235 -16.13 35.23 -16.33
N TRP A 236 -16.87 35.10 -17.43
CA TRP A 236 -18.12 35.80 -17.69
C TRP A 236 -19.25 34.80 -17.88
N GLY A 237 -20.40 35.09 -17.27
CA GLY A 237 -21.67 34.48 -17.66
C GLY A 237 -22.25 35.25 -18.83
N LEU A 238 -22.70 34.53 -19.85
CA LEU A 238 -23.26 35.12 -21.08
C LEU A 238 -24.76 34.83 -21.17
N PRO A 239 -25.63 35.65 -20.54
CA PRO A 239 -27.08 35.56 -20.72
C PRO A 239 -27.52 36.14 -22.08
N ASP A 240 -28.82 36.14 -22.36
CA ASP A 240 -29.43 36.90 -23.47
C ASP A 240 -29.38 38.43 -23.18
N GLY A 241 -28.16 38.99 -23.12
CA GLY A 241 -27.92 40.35 -22.65
C GLY A 241 -26.43 40.68 -22.51
N PRO A 242 -26.07 41.71 -21.72
CA PRO A 242 -24.67 42.05 -21.47
C PRO A 242 -23.97 40.93 -20.67
N PRO A 243 -22.68 40.65 -20.95
CA PRO A 243 -21.87 39.73 -20.15
C PRO A 243 -21.84 40.14 -18.68
N VAL A 244 -21.93 39.16 -17.78
CA VAL A 244 -21.86 39.37 -16.33
C VAL A 244 -20.54 38.80 -15.81
N ALA A 245 -19.71 39.64 -15.16
CA ALA A 245 -18.46 39.19 -14.57
C ALA A 245 -18.74 38.28 -13.37
N ILE A 246 -18.33 37.01 -13.46
CA ILE A 246 -18.51 36.06 -12.37
C ILE A 246 -17.35 36.14 -11.39
N GLY A 247 -16.12 36.25 -11.89
CA GLY A 247 -14.95 36.45 -11.05
C GLY A 247 -13.64 36.37 -11.84
N THR A 248 -12.53 36.52 -11.11
CA THR A 248 -11.19 36.61 -11.69
C THR A 248 -10.30 35.47 -11.24
N PHE A 249 -9.31 35.13 -12.08
CA PHE A 249 -8.30 34.12 -11.78
C PHE A 249 -6.98 34.43 -12.50
N ASP A 250 -5.93 33.70 -12.14
CA ASP A 250 -4.63 33.74 -12.80
C ASP A 250 -4.23 32.35 -13.25
N VAL A 251 -3.60 32.30 -14.42
CA VAL A 251 -2.94 31.12 -14.98
C VAL A 251 -1.45 31.27 -14.70
N VAL A 252 -0.92 30.44 -13.81
CA VAL A 252 0.48 30.52 -13.35
C VAL A 252 1.41 29.50 -14.02
N THR A 253 0.82 28.50 -14.67
CA THR A 253 1.51 27.43 -15.41
C THR A 253 0.81 27.22 -16.74
N SER A 254 1.55 26.76 -17.74
CA SER A 254 1.00 26.35 -19.05
C SER A 254 0.45 24.92 -19.03
N GLU A 255 0.64 24.19 -17.93
CA GLU A 255 0.04 22.88 -17.72
C GLU A 255 -1.41 23.02 -17.26
N MET A 256 -2.20 21.95 -17.38
CA MET A 256 -3.59 21.92 -16.91
C MET A 256 -3.66 22.28 -15.42
N ASP A 257 -4.44 23.29 -15.07
CA ASP A 257 -4.53 23.83 -13.71
C ASP A 257 -5.99 24.15 -13.34
N LEU A 258 -6.39 23.74 -12.13
CA LEU A 258 -7.74 23.95 -11.60
C LEU A 258 -7.75 25.19 -10.71
N ARG A 259 -8.57 26.17 -11.07
CA ARG A 259 -8.73 27.40 -10.30
C ARG A 259 -10.17 27.56 -9.83
N THR A 260 -10.35 27.68 -8.53
CA THR A 260 -11.62 28.14 -7.97
C THR A 260 -11.73 29.64 -8.18
N VAL A 261 -12.77 30.06 -8.88
CA VAL A 261 -13.05 31.48 -9.11
C VAL A 261 -13.91 31.98 -7.97
N GLY A 262 -13.36 32.89 -7.16
CA GLY A 262 -14.14 33.55 -6.11
C GLY A 262 -15.21 34.42 -6.74
N SER A 263 -16.49 34.05 -6.56
CA SER A 263 -17.61 34.85 -7.01
C SER A 263 -18.37 35.48 -5.83
N VAL A 264 -18.87 36.69 -6.08
CA VAL A 264 -19.85 37.37 -5.22
C VAL A 264 -21.29 37.08 -5.64
N GLU A 265 -21.48 36.44 -6.79
CA GLU A 265 -22.78 36.17 -7.41
C GLU A 265 -23.32 34.77 -7.05
N THR A 266 -24.64 34.66 -6.99
CA THR A 266 -25.38 33.40 -6.84
C THR A 266 -26.00 32.99 -8.18
N GLY A 267 -26.17 31.68 -8.45
CA GLY A 267 -26.74 31.21 -9.73
C GLY A 267 -25.68 31.08 -10.84
N LEU A 268 -24.47 30.67 -10.47
CA LEU A 268 -23.34 30.56 -11.39
C LEU A 268 -23.52 29.49 -12.46
N ASP A 269 -24.51 28.62 -12.31
CA ASP A 269 -24.92 27.50 -13.16
C ASP A 269 -26.14 27.82 -14.06
N GLU A 270 -26.69 29.03 -13.99
CA GLU A 270 -27.91 29.41 -14.73
C GLU A 270 -27.63 30.02 -16.12
N TYR A 271 -26.35 30.20 -16.49
CA TYR A 271 -25.97 30.83 -17.75
C TYR A 271 -25.99 29.82 -18.91
N PRO A 272 -26.53 30.19 -20.09
CA PRO A 272 -26.52 29.31 -21.26
C PRO A 272 -25.11 29.14 -21.87
N ALA A 273 -24.23 30.12 -21.63
CA ALA A 273 -22.87 30.13 -22.13
C ALA A 273 -21.93 30.88 -21.17
N TYR A 274 -20.63 30.60 -21.30
CA TYR A 274 -19.57 31.26 -20.56
C TYR A 274 -18.50 31.79 -21.51
N GLY A 275 -17.79 32.83 -21.08
CA GLY A 275 -16.65 33.40 -21.79
C GLY A 275 -15.50 33.71 -20.85
N ILE A 276 -14.28 33.74 -21.38
CA ILE A 276 -13.08 34.19 -20.67
C ILE A 276 -12.46 35.35 -21.43
N SER A 277 -12.07 36.40 -20.71
CA SER A 277 -11.25 37.50 -21.22
C SER A 277 -9.98 37.68 -20.40
N ILE A 278 -8.96 38.30 -20.99
CA ILE A 278 -7.78 38.78 -20.28
C ILE A 278 -7.88 40.30 -20.11
N GLU A 279 -7.90 40.75 -18.86
CA GLU A 279 -8.17 42.15 -18.52
C GLU A 279 -6.96 42.81 -17.86
N PRO A 280 -6.72 44.10 -18.13
CA PRO A 280 -5.67 44.84 -17.45
C PRO A 280 -6.02 45.11 -15.99
N GLY A 281 -5.04 44.93 -15.11
CA GLY A 281 -5.18 45.08 -13.67
C GLY A 281 -5.65 43.81 -12.96
N ARG A 282 -6.27 43.98 -11.80
CA ARG A 282 -6.62 42.88 -10.87
C ARG A 282 -8.13 42.77 -10.58
N GLN A 283 -8.93 43.63 -11.18
CA GLN A 283 -10.37 43.71 -10.96
C GLN A 283 -11.08 43.48 -12.28
N ALA A 284 -12.19 42.76 -12.23
CA ALA A 284 -13.05 42.61 -13.39
C ALA A 284 -13.63 43.98 -13.81
N PRO A 285 -13.53 44.37 -15.08
CA PRO A 285 -14.21 45.55 -15.60
C PRO A 285 -15.72 45.33 -15.67
N SER A 286 -16.49 46.37 -16.01
CA SER A 286 -17.94 46.27 -16.22
C SER A 286 -18.31 45.57 -17.53
N GLU A 287 -17.43 45.57 -18.52
CA GLU A 287 -17.59 44.94 -19.82
C GLU A 287 -16.24 44.31 -20.22
N PRO A 288 -16.24 43.14 -20.88
CA PRO A 288 -15.00 42.50 -21.32
C PRO A 288 -14.31 43.35 -22.40
N THR A 289 -12.98 43.47 -22.32
CA THR A 289 -12.18 44.12 -23.36
C THR A 289 -12.17 43.29 -24.64
N ASP A 290 -11.83 42.00 -24.50
CA ASP A 290 -11.81 41.03 -25.59
C ASP A 290 -12.00 39.61 -25.04
N ILE A 291 -12.99 38.89 -25.56
CA ILE A 291 -13.28 37.53 -25.10
C ILE A 291 -12.41 36.57 -25.91
N VAL A 292 -11.42 35.97 -25.25
CA VAL A 292 -10.44 35.08 -25.87
C VAL A 292 -10.97 33.65 -26.04
N ALA A 293 -11.94 33.24 -25.23
CA ALA A 293 -12.55 31.91 -25.35
C ALA A 293 -14.04 31.94 -24.98
N THR A 294 -14.87 31.17 -25.68
CA THR A 294 -16.31 31.04 -25.40
C THR A 294 -16.79 29.59 -25.47
N GLY A 295 -17.80 29.26 -24.69
CA GLY A 295 -18.35 27.92 -24.59
C GLY A 295 -19.84 27.90 -24.25
N GLN A 296 -20.57 26.94 -24.82
CA GLN A 296 -21.98 26.69 -24.48
C GLN A 296 -22.05 25.58 -23.42
N VAL A 297 -23.06 25.63 -22.56
CA VAL A 297 -23.29 24.56 -21.58
C VAL A 297 -23.68 23.27 -22.28
N THR A 298 -22.95 22.21 -22.00
CA THR A 298 -23.30 20.86 -22.43
C THR A 298 -24.27 20.23 -21.42
N SER A 299 -25.42 19.76 -21.91
CA SER A 299 -26.49 19.11 -21.11
C SER A 299 -26.26 17.62 -20.94
#